data_AF-R2SZT2-F1
#
_entry.id   AF-R2SZT2-F1
#
_cell.length_a   1.000
_cell.length_b   1.000
_cell.length_c   1.000
_cell.angle_alpha   90.00
_cell.angle_beta   90.00
_cell.angle_gamma   90.00
#
_symmetry.space_group_name_H-M   'P 1'
#
loop_
_entity.id
_entity.type
_entity.pdbx_description
1 polymer ?
#
loop_
_entity_poly.entity_id
_entity_poly.type
_entity_poly.pdbx_seq_one_letter_code
_entity_poly.pdbx_strand_id
1 'polypeptide(L)'
;MKSTTKDIRHATSFIESKLLEEGVVIQKYEAYSTNSVYLKFDCGLSNSLRIGDHAGKQHLSYMFMVDVTHSGRRIVKQERFTQYTYAATKKQLRKVVKHILDHRDRRIDQYGGYANYREQMKHQYIKSKDQKGFWSQAEFINKKREGIKND
;
A
#
# COMPACT_ATOMS: atom_id res chain seq x y z
N MET A 1 24.28 2.06 -9.09
CA MET A 1 22.93 1.83 -8.49
C MET A 1 22.72 0.33 -8.37
N LYS A 2 22.49 -0.22 -7.16
CA LYS A 2 22.24 -1.66 -6.97
C LYS A 2 20.97 -2.07 -7.75
N SER A 3 21.01 -3.20 -8.46
CA SER A 3 19.91 -3.68 -9.32
C SER A 3 18.56 -3.70 -8.59
N THR A 4 18.55 -4.11 -7.32
CA THR A 4 17.35 -4.20 -6.48
C THR A 4 16.64 -2.87 -6.24
N THR A 5 17.36 -1.74 -6.13
CA THR A 5 16.72 -0.42 -5.97
C THR A 5 15.93 -0.04 -7.22
N LYS A 6 16.40 -0.43 -8.41
CA LYS A 6 15.68 -0.20 -9.66
C LYS A 6 14.40 -1.04 -9.72
N ASP A 7 14.48 -2.30 -9.30
CA ASP A 7 13.33 -3.20 -9.27
C ASP A 7 12.26 -2.75 -8.27
N ILE A 8 12.68 -2.28 -7.08
CA ILE A 8 11.77 -1.66 -6.10
C ILE A 8 11.06 -0.46 -6.71
N ARG A 9 11.81 0.48 -7.31
CA ARG A 9 11.21 1.67 -7.95
C ARG A 9 10.25 1.30 -9.08
N HIS A 10 10.61 0.32 -9.92
CA HIS A 10 9.74 -0.14 -11.01
C HIS A 10 8.45 -0.76 -10.46
N ALA A 11 8.54 -1.65 -9.48
CA ALA A 11 7.37 -2.25 -8.85
C ALA A 11 6.48 -1.20 -8.18
N THR A 12 7.08 -0.27 -7.44
CA THR A 12 6.39 0.85 -6.81
C THR A 12 5.62 1.69 -7.84
N SER A 13 6.29 2.20 -8.87
CA SER A 13 5.64 3.04 -9.88
C SER A 13 4.57 2.30 -10.68
N PHE A 14 4.76 1.01 -10.97
CA PHE A 14 3.76 0.19 -11.63
C PHE A 14 2.48 0.08 -10.78
N ILE A 15 2.63 -0.23 -9.49
CA ILE A 15 1.51 -0.40 -8.57
C ILE A 15 0.80 0.95 -8.33
N GLU A 16 1.57 2.02 -8.07
CA GLU A 16 1.02 3.37 -7.89
C GLU A 16 0.19 3.80 -9.10
N SER A 17 0.72 3.68 -10.32
CA SER A 17 -0.02 4.07 -11.54
C SER A 17 -1.35 3.35 -11.62
N LYS A 18 -1.36 2.03 -11.42
CA LYS A 18 -2.57 1.22 -11.54
C LYS A 18 -3.60 1.48 -10.45
N LEU A 19 -3.17 1.75 -9.23
CA LEU A 19 -4.10 2.05 -8.14
C LEU A 19 -4.64 3.49 -8.24
N LEU A 20 -3.82 4.44 -8.67
CA LEU A 20 -4.27 5.83 -8.92
C LEU A 20 -5.27 5.92 -10.08
N GLU A 21 -5.08 5.12 -11.14
CA GLU A 21 -6.03 5.00 -12.26
C GLU A 21 -7.44 4.58 -11.78
N GLU A 22 -7.52 3.78 -10.71
CA GLU A 22 -8.75 3.27 -10.09
C GLU A 22 -9.27 4.13 -8.91
N GLY A 23 -8.69 5.33 -8.71
CA GLY A 23 -9.13 6.26 -7.68
C GLY A 23 -8.75 5.89 -6.24
N VAL A 24 -7.73 5.06 -6.04
CA VAL A 24 -7.19 4.74 -4.71
C VAL A 24 -6.36 5.92 -4.20
N VAL A 25 -6.58 6.35 -2.96
CA VAL A 25 -5.72 7.33 -2.29
C VAL A 25 -4.49 6.61 -1.74
N ILE A 26 -3.28 7.08 -2.10
CA ILE A 26 -2.03 6.43 -1.72
C ILE A 26 -1.19 7.38 -0.86
N GLN A 27 -0.82 6.93 0.32
CA GLN A 27 0.24 7.52 1.12
C GLN A 27 1.51 6.67 0.96
N LYS A 28 2.64 7.30 0.65
CA LYS A 28 3.93 6.66 0.44
C LYS A 28 4.95 7.10 1.47
N TYR A 29 5.69 6.15 2.01
CA TYR A 29 6.88 6.38 2.80
C TYR A 29 8.07 5.57 2.23
N GLU A 30 9.16 6.25 1.89
CA GLU A 30 10.42 5.61 1.51
C GLU A 30 11.31 5.49 2.74
N ALA A 31 11.74 4.27 3.07
CA ALA A 31 12.47 4.02 4.30
C ALA A 31 13.90 4.60 4.24
N TYR A 32 14.32 5.30 5.28
CA TYR A 32 15.67 5.86 5.36
C TYR A 32 16.78 4.80 5.49
N SER A 33 16.56 3.77 6.31
CA SER A 33 17.60 2.80 6.70
C SER A 33 17.52 1.46 5.99
N THR A 34 16.52 1.25 5.13
CA THR A 34 16.31 -0.02 4.42
C THR A 34 15.88 0.21 2.99
N ASN A 35 16.17 -0.72 2.09
CA ASN A 35 15.61 -0.72 0.74
C ASN A 35 14.15 -1.16 0.79
N SER A 36 13.26 -0.26 1.20
CA SER A 36 11.82 -0.52 1.25
C SER A 36 11.01 0.73 0.98
N VAL A 37 9.92 0.54 0.25
CA VAL A 37 8.85 1.52 0.07
C VAL A 37 7.60 0.96 0.75
N TYR A 38 6.92 1.81 1.50
CA TYR A 38 5.68 1.49 2.18
C TYR A 38 4.55 2.32 1.59
N LEU A 39 3.47 1.64 1.23
CA LEU A 39 2.24 2.26 0.77
C LEU A 39 1.12 1.96 1.74
N LYS A 40 0.28 2.96 2.00
CA LYS A 40 -0.97 2.82 2.73
C LYS A 40 -2.10 3.33 1.84
N PHE A 41 -3.17 2.54 1.74
CA PHE A 41 -4.26 2.77 0.80
C PHE A 41 -5.50 3.29 1.52
N ASP A 42 -6.12 4.33 0.98
CA ASP A 42 -7.34 4.95 1.47
C ASP A 42 -7.25 5.28 2.97
N CYS A 43 -6.19 6.00 3.32
CA CYS A 43 -5.87 6.34 4.71
C CYS A 43 -5.80 5.10 5.61
N GLY A 44 -5.39 3.95 5.08
CA GLY A 44 -5.22 2.70 5.81
C GLY A 44 -6.45 1.83 5.92
N LEU A 45 -7.60 2.26 5.41
CA LEU A 45 -8.82 1.44 5.43
C LEU A 45 -8.78 0.28 4.44
N SER A 46 -7.95 0.38 3.39
CA SER A 46 -7.66 -0.70 2.45
C SER A 46 -6.26 -1.31 2.67
N ASN A 47 -5.80 -1.30 3.92
CA ASN A 47 -4.52 -1.89 4.36
C ASN A 47 -3.27 -1.22 3.76
N SER A 48 -2.14 -1.93 3.82
CA SER A 48 -0.81 -1.45 3.43
C SER A 48 -0.05 -2.49 2.61
N LEU A 49 0.88 -2.00 1.81
CA LEU A 49 1.82 -2.76 1.01
C LEU A 49 3.25 -2.34 1.35
N ARG A 50 4.13 -3.32 1.53
CA ARG A 50 5.57 -3.09 1.55
C ARG A 50 6.19 -3.63 0.25
N ILE A 51 7.03 -2.85 -0.40
CA ILE A 51 7.90 -3.30 -1.49
C ILE A 51 9.35 -3.22 -1.02
N GLY A 52 10.13 -4.30 -1.09
CA GLY A 52 11.52 -4.30 -0.65
C GLY A 52 12.30 -5.54 -1.08
N ASP A 53 13.55 -5.64 -0.63
CA ASP A 53 14.49 -6.72 -0.96
C ASP A 53 14.86 -7.61 0.25
N HIS A 54 14.03 -7.57 1.30
CA HIS A 54 14.21 -8.37 2.51
C HIS A 54 12.86 -8.75 3.12
N ALA A 55 12.82 -9.68 4.06
CA ALA A 55 11.58 -10.13 4.73
C ALA A 55 10.89 -9.05 5.59
N GLY A 56 11.56 -7.93 5.87
CA GLY A 56 11.03 -6.84 6.69
C GLY A 56 11.30 -7.05 8.18
N LYS A 57 10.70 -6.20 9.02
CA LYS A 57 10.78 -6.33 10.49
C LYS A 57 9.60 -7.19 10.98
N GLN A 58 9.88 -8.20 11.80
CA GLN A 58 8.87 -9.18 12.26
C GLN A 58 7.68 -8.56 12.99
N HIS A 59 7.88 -7.47 13.72
CA HIS A 59 6.81 -6.80 14.48
C HIS A 59 5.88 -5.93 13.62
N LEU A 60 6.18 -5.72 12.33
CA LEU A 60 5.36 -4.88 11.45
C LEU A 60 4.40 -5.73 10.64
N SER A 61 3.12 -5.36 10.73
CA SER A 61 2.02 -6.11 10.13
C SER A 61 1.64 -5.51 8.77
N TYR A 62 1.98 -6.20 7.69
CA TYR A 62 1.60 -5.84 6.32
C TYR A 62 0.74 -6.94 5.72
N MET A 63 -0.46 -6.60 5.24
CA MET A 63 -1.30 -7.57 4.54
C MET A 63 -0.70 -7.94 3.19
N PHE A 64 -0.09 -6.99 2.48
CA PHE A 64 0.56 -7.22 1.20
C PHE A 64 2.06 -6.95 1.26
N MET A 65 2.83 -7.77 0.55
CA MET A 65 4.26 -7.60 0.37
C MET A 65 4.67 -7.89 -1.07
N VAL A 66 5.56 -7.08 -1.62
CA VAL A 66 6.34 -7.39 -2.81
C VAL A 66 7.80 -7.54 -2.40
N ASP A 67 8.35 -8.73 -2.62
CA ASP A 67 9.77 -9.02 -2.41
C ASP A 67 10.45 -9.12 -3.77
N VAL A 68 11.39 -8.20 -4.05
CA VAL A 68 12.10 -8.15 -5.34
C VAL A 68 13.16 -9.24 -5.49
N THR A 69 13.53 -9.91 -4.38
CA THR A 69 14.52 -11.00 -4.36
C THR A 69 13.87 -12.37 -4.41
N HIS A 70 12.55 -12.46 -4.21
CA HIS A 70 11.83 -13.72 -4.13
C HIS A 70 11.25 -14.13 -5.48
N SER A 71 11.32 -15.43 -5.79
CA SER A 71 10.72 -16.05 -6.97
C SER A 71 9.45 -16.82 -6.60
N GLY A 72 8.31 -16.12 -6.49
CA GLY A 72 7.02 -16.80 -6.33
C GLY A 72 5.97 -16.03 -5.54
N ARG A 73 4.93 -16.75 -5.14
CA ARG A 73 3.92 -16.28 -4.17
C ARG A 73 4.10 -17.07 -2.89
N ARG A 74 4.14 -16.37 -1.76
CA ARG A 74 4.12 -16.97 -0.42
C ARG A 74 2.93 -16.43 0.36
N ILE A 75 2.21 -17.29 1.06
CA ILE A 75 1.09 -16.93 1.92
C ILE A 75 1.45 -17.34 3.33
N VAL A 76 1.38 -16.40 4.26
CA VAL A 76 1.67 -16.65 5.68
C VAL A 76 0.43 -16.27 6.48
N LYS A 77 -0.13 -17.22 7.22
CA LYS A 77 -1.18 -16.93 8.21
C LYS A 77 -0.52 -16.31 9.43
N GLN A 78 -0.90 -15.09 9.76
CA GLN A 78 -0.58 -14.44 11.03
C GLN A 78 -1.78 -14.60 11.96
N GLU A 79 -1.59 -14.45 13.27
CA GLU A 79 -2.66 -14.61 14.27
C GLU A 79 -3.90 -13.75 13.97
N ARG A 80 -3.70 -12.54 13.43
CA ARG A 80 -4.76 -11.54 13.22
C ARG A 80 -5.11 -11.30 11.76
N PHE A 81 -4.28 -11.73 10.81
CA PHE A 81 -4.48 -11.47 9.38
C PHE A 81 -3.73 -12.47 8.51
N THR A 82 -4.02 -12.50 7.22
CA THR A 82 -3.21 -13.25 6.25
C THR A 82 -2.26 -12.30 5.53
N GLN A 83 -0.98 -12.60 5.54
CA GLN A 83 0.03 -11.89 4.79
C GLN A 83 0.26 -12.55 3.43
N TYR A 84 0.21 -11.75 2.37
CA TYR A 84 0.41 -12.19 0.99
C TYR A 84 1.70 -11.59 0.42
N THR A 85 2.69 -12.43 0.15
CA THR A 85 3.94 -12.04 -0.51
C THR A 85 3.91 -12.39 -2.00
N TYR A 86 4.30 -11.43 -2.82
CA TYR A 86 4.36 -11.50 -4.27
C TYR A 86 5.78 -11.21 -4.76
N ALA A 87 6.21 -11.88 -5.83
CA ALA A 87 7.43 -11.51 -6.55
C ALA A 87 7.25 -10.22 -7.36
N ALA A 88 8.35 -9.56 -7.70
CA ALA A 88 8.37 -8.36 -8.56
C ALA A 88 8.19 -8.64 -10.07
N THR A 89 7.64 -9.79 -10.46
CA THR A 89 7.34 -10.09 -11.87
C THR A 89 6.06 -9.38 -12.31
N LYS A 90 5.96 -8.95 -13.58
CA LYS A 90 4.77 -8.27 -14.13
C LYS A 90 3.45 -9.02 -13.85
N LYS A 91 3.46 -10.35 -13.93
CA LYS A 91 2.28 -11.19 -13.63
C LYS A 91 1.86 -11.09 -12.16
N GLN A 92 2.80 -11.10 -11.23
CA GLN A 92 2.52 -11.01 -9.80
C GLN A 92 2.19 -9.58 -9.38
N LEU A 93 2.82 -8.57 -9.98
CA LEU A 93 2.45 -7.16 -9.78
C LEU A 93 0.99 -6.88 -10.16
N ARG A 94 0.51 -7.41 -11.29
CA ARG A 94 -0.93 -7.35 -11.64
C ARG A 94 -1.82 -8.06 -10.62
N LYS A 95 -1.38 -9.21 -10.09
CA LYS A 95 -2.14 -9.96 -9.08
C LYS A 95 -2.26 -9.19 -7.77
N VAL A 96 -1.20 -8.53 -7.30
CA VAL A 96 -1.28 -7.74 -6.07
C VAL A 96 -2.16 -6.50 -6.27
N VAL A 97 -2.08 -5.83 -7.42
CA VAL A 97 -3.00 -4.73 -7.76
C VAL A 97 -4.46 -5.20 -7.70
N LYS A 98 -4.80 -6.30 -8.40
CA LYS A 98 -6.16 -6.85 -8.36
C LYS A 98 -6.59 -7.18 -6.93
N HIS A 99 -5.70 -7.80 -6.14
CA HIS A 99 -6.04 -8.20 -4.77
C HIS A 99 -6.27 -6.99 -3.85
N ILE A 100 -5.54 -5.89 -4.04
CA ILE A 100 -5.76 -4.63 -3.33
C ILE A 100 -7.13 -4.04 -3.71
N LEU A 101 -7.48 -4.01 -5.00
CA LEU A 101 -8.78 -3.51 -5.47
C LEU A 101 -9.95 -4.35 -4.96
N ASP A 102 -9.88 -5.69 -5.12
CA ASP A 102 -10.90 -6.60 -4.59
C ASP A 102 -11.05 -6.48 -3.06
N HIS A 103 -9.98 -6.12 -2.35
CA HIS A 103 -10.05 -5.85 -0.92
C HIS A 103 -10.71 -4.51 -0.64
N ARG A 104 -10.35 -3.45 -1.38
CA ARG A 104 -10.94 -2.13 -1.29
C ARG A 104 -12.45 -2.18 -1.50
N ASP A 105 -12.91 -2.86 -2.53
CA ASP A 105 -14.35 -2.96 -2.86
C ASP A 105 -15.13 -3.63 -1.72
N ARG A 106 -14.62 -4.74 -1.18
CA ARG A 106 -15.21 -5.39 0.00
C ARG A 106 -15.24 -4.47 1.22
N ARG A 107 -14.23 -3.60 1.40
CA ARG A 107 -14.24 -2.62 2.49
C ARG A 107 -15.29 -1.55 2.24
N ILE A 108 -15.40 -1.03 1.02
CA ILE A 108 -16.45 -0.07 0.65
C ILE A 108 -17.84 -0.63 0.96
N ASP A 109 -18.10 -1.89 0.57
CA ASP A 109 -19.37 -2.56 0.86
C ASP A 109 -19.61 -2.72 2.37
N GLN A 110 -18.59 -3.12 3.13
CA GLN A 110 -18.67 -3.25 4.60
C GLN A 110 -19.00 -1.94 5.32
N TYR A 111 -18.63 -0.80 4.76
CA TYR A 111 -18.97 0.51 5.30
C TYR A 111 -20.33 1.04 4.78
N GLY A 112 -21.05 0.27 3.96
CA GLY A 112 -22.35 0.66 3.41
C GLY A 112 -22.24 1.59 2.20
N GLY A 113 -21.17 1.47 1.41
CA GLY A 113 -20.97 2.22 0.17
C GLY A 113 -19.92 3.33 0.28
N TYR A 114 -19.60 3.94 -0.87
CA TYR A 114 -18.44 4.81 -1.01
C TYR A 114 -18.53 6.11 -0.20
N ALA A 115 -19.72 6.68 -0.02
CA ALA A 115 -19.89 7.90 0.76
C ALA A 115 -19.46 7.70 2.23
N ASN A 116 -19.96 6.64 2.87
CA ASN A 116 -19.57 6.28 4.23
C ASN A 116 -18.09 5.90 4.30
N TYR A 117 -17.60 5.15 3.32
CA TYR A 117 -16.17 4.80 3.22
C TYR A 117 -15.29 6.04 3.23
N ARG A 118 -15.63 7.06 2.42
CA ARG A 118 -14.90 8.32 2.32
C ARG A 118 -14.89 9.11 3.63
N GLU A 119 -16.01 9.15 4.35
CA GLU A 119 -16.04 9.79 5.68
C GLU A 119 -15.13 9.05 6.68
N GLN A 120 -15.12 7.72 6.63
CA GLN A 120 -14.21 6.92 7.47
C GLN A 120 -12.74 7.15 7.08
N MET A 121 -12.43 7.35 5.80
CA MET A 121 -11.06 7.72 5.37
C MET A 121 -10.61 9.03 6.01
N LYS A 122 -11.49 10.04 6.05
CA LYS A 122 -11.20 11.35 6.69
C LYS A 122 -10.96 11.18 8.18
N HIS A 123 -11.86 10.48 8.88
CA HIS A 123 -11.71 10.21 10.32
C HIS A 123 -10.40 9.47 10.63
N GLN A 124 -10.08 8.44 9.85
CA GLN A 124 -8.87 7.66 10.02
C GLN A 124 -7.60 8.50 9.78
N TYR A 125 -7.61 9.38 8.78
CA TYR A 125 -6.51 10.30 8.53
C TYR A 125 -6.32 11.29 9.67
N ILE A 126 -7.38 12.00 10.09
CA ILE A 126 -7.33 12.98 11.19
C ILE A 126 -6.80 12.32 12.47
N LYS A 127 -7.29 11.12 12.79
CA LYS A 127 -6.87 10.34 13.97
C LYS A 127 -5.38 9.95 13.93
N SER A 128 -4.80 9.79 12.75
CA SER A 128 -3.49 9.16 12.60
C SER A 128 -2.38 10.06 12.08
N LYS A 129 -2.68 11.19 11.44
CA LYS A 129 -1.69 12.04 10.75
C LYS A 129 -0.49 12.45 11.61
N ASP A 130 -0.69 12.65 12.92
CA ASP A 130 0.37 13.10 13.83
C ASP A 130 1.10 11.93 14.52
N GLN A 131 0.73 10.68 14.25
CA GLN A 131 1.40 9.52 14.84
C GLN A 131 2.83 9.40 14.30
N LYS A 132 3.79 9.30 15.23
CA LYS A 132 5.21 9.12 14.89
C LYS A 132 5.41 7.88 14.00
N GLY A 133 6.24 8.02 12.98
CA GLY A 133 6.59 6.93 12.07
C GLY A 133 5.98 7.14 10.69
N PHE A 134 5.32 6.11 10.15
CA PHE A 134 4.76 6.16 8.79
C PHE A 134 3.87 7.40 8.59
N TRP A 135 2.93 7.66 9.49
CA TRP A 135 1.91 8.69 9.29
C TRP A 135 2.49 10.10 9.20
N SER A 136 3.41 10.44 10.10
CA SER A 136 4.05 11.75 10.12
C SER A 136 5.13 11.94 9.03
N GLN A 137 5.54 10.87 8.34
CA GLN A 137 6.61 10.90 7.33
C GLN A 137 6.14 10.54 5.92
N ALA A 138 4.91 10.05 5.78
CA ALA A 138 4.37 9.64 4.49
C ALA A 138 3.81 10.84 3.72
N GLU A 139 4.01 10.82 2.41
CA GLU A 139 3.48 11.82 1.49
C GLU A 139 2.31 11.23 0.70
N PHE A 140 1.31 12.04 0.38
CA PHE A 140 0.27 11.64 -0.56
C PHE A 140 0.83 11.64 -1.99
N ILE A 141 0.64 10.54 -2.71
CA ILE A 141 0.98 10.48 -4.13
C ILE A 141 -0.12 11.17 -4.92
N ASN A 142 0.26 12.23 -5.64
CA ASN A 142 -0.68 13.03 -6.40
C ASN A 142 -0.19 13.16 -7.84
N LYS A 143 -0.94 12.59 -8.79
CA LYS A 143 -0.77 12.89 -10.22
C LYS A 143 -2.12 13.28 -10.80
N LYS A 144 -2.61 14.46 -10.40
CA LYS A 144 -3.84 15.10 -10.94
C LYS A 144 -5.09 14.22 -10.84
N ARG A 145 -5.68 14.15 -9.65
CA ARG A 145 -7.07 13.78 -9.29
C ARG A 145 -6.99 13.59 -7.76
N GLU A 146 -7.61 14.36 -6.89
CA GLU A 146 -8.89 15.04 -6.93
C GLU A 146 -8.84 16.28 -6.02
N GLY A 147 -9.87 17.11 -6.12
CA GLY A 147 -10.11 18.27 -5.26
C GLY A 147 -10.31 17.89 -3.80
N ILE A 148 -9.21 17.64 -3.11
CA ILE A 148 -9.04 17.98 -1.70
C ILE A 148 -8.27 19.30 -1.69
N LYS A 149 -8.84 20.32 -2.34
CA LYS A 149 -8.56 21.70 -1.94
C LYS A 149 -9.50 21.98 -0.78
N ASN A 150 -8.93 22.58 0.25
CA ASN A 150 -9.63 23.06 1.44
C ASN A 150 -10.89 23.82 1.02
N ASP A 151 -12.04 23.26 1.39
CA ASP A 151 -13.17 24.07 1.85
C ASP A 151 -13.18 23.94 3.37
#